data_AF-A0AAW2S8W9-F1
#
_entry.id   AF-A0AAW2S8W9-F1
#
_cell.length_a   1.000
_cell.length_b   1.000
_cell.length_c   1.000
_cell.angle_alpha   90.00
_cell.angle_beta   90.00
_cell.angle_gamma   90.00
#
_symmetry.space_group_name_H-M   'P 1'
#
loop_
_entity.id
_entity.type
_entity.pdbx_description
1 polymer ?
#
loop_
_entity_poly.entity_id
_entity_poly.type
_entity_poly.pdbx_seq_one_letter_code
_entity_poly.pdbx_strand_id
1 'polypeptide(L)'
;MAVISGLRHSSFLNTSAAEEINGGPEEKERMKQNTPGGEAFDPAAPPPFRIADIRAAIPAHCWVKDPWRSFSYVVQDVAAVVGLIAAAVYFDSWAFWPVYWVAQGTLFWAIFVLGHDCGHGSFSDNPVLNNVVGHFLHSSILVPYHGWRISHKTHHQNHGHVENDESWVPLPEKLYKKLDYPPNS
;
A
#
# COMPACT_ATOMS: atom_id res chain seq x y z
N MET A 1 -2.66 8.89 -5.55
CA MET A 1 -1.62 9.05 -4.51
C MET A 1 -2.29 9.01 -3.15
N ALA A 2 -2.40 7.83 -2.55
CA ALA A 2 -3.01 7.62 -1.24
C ALA A 2 -1.95 7.06 -0.29
N VAL A 3 -1.28 7.94 0.45
CA VAL A 3 -0.31 7.55 1.51
C VAL A 3 -0.68 8.16 2.87
N ILE A 4 -1.67 9.06 3.00
CA ILE A 4 -1.70 9.97 4.17
C ILE A 4 -3.04 10.07 4.91
N SER A 5 -3.78 8.95 5.05
CA SER A 5 -5.01 8.93 5.86
C SER A 5 -4.96 8.00 7.09
N GLY A 6 -3.85 7.29 7.34
CA GLY A 6 -3.81 6.21 8.34
C GLY A 6 -3.33 6.55 9.77
N LEU A 7 -2.68 7.69 10.00
CA LEU A 7 -1.96 7.93 11.26
C LEU A 7 -2.73 8.83 12.24
N ARG A 8 -3.67 8.24 12.98
CA ARG A 8 -4.16 8.78 14.26
C ARG A 8 -3.54 8.00 15.41
N HIS A 9 -2.72 8.72 16.20
CA HIS A 9 -2.30 8.42 17.58
C HIS A 9 -2.06 6.95 17.94
N SER A 10 -0.81 6.51 17.82
CA SER A 10 -0.27 5.43 18.66
C SER A 10 1.06 5.91 19.24
N SER A 11 1.04 6.14 20.55
CA SER A 11 2.19 6.48 21.38
C SER A 11 2.90 5.19 21.81
N PHE A 12 3.62 4.51 20.91
CA PHE A 12 4.48 3.38 21.25
C PHE A 12 5.65 3.27 20.26
N LEU A 13 6.62 4.16 20.37
CA LEU A 13 7.98 3.92 19.86
C LEU A 13 8.86 3.65 21.06
N ASN A 14 8.83 2.41 21.55
CA ASN A 14 9.88 1.90 22.41
C ASN A 14 9.94 0.38 22.27
N THR A 15 10.60 -0.10 21.23
CA THR A 15 11.00 -1.50 21.10
C THR A 15 12.52 -1.54 21.02
N SER A 16 13.11 -1.70 22.21
CA SER A 16 14.47 -2.16 22.41
C SER A 16 14.63 -3.56 21.83
N ALA A 17 15.48 -3.71 20.81
CA ALA A 17 16.21 -4.95 20.51
C ALA A 17 17.39 -4.63 19.58
N ALA A 18 18.35 -3.85 20.09
CA ALA A 18 19.68 -3.82 19.50
C ALA A 18 20.42 -5.07 20.02
N GLU A 19 20.44 -6.13 19.23
CA GLU A 19 21.37 -7.25 19.46
C GLU A 19 22.73 -6.79 18.94
N GLU A 20 23.70 -6.58 19.83
CA GLU A 20 25.07 -6.17 19.50
C GLU A 20 25.72 -7.20 18.57
N ILE A 21 25.83 -6.86 17.29
CA ILE A 21 26.73 -7.53 16.35
C ILE A 21 28.18 -7.28 16.79
N ASN A 22 28.71 -8.21 17.56
CA ASN A 22 30.09 -8.18 18.03
C ASN A 22 31.04 -8.67 16.92
N GLY A 23 31.12 -7.89 15.83
CA GLY A 23 32.17 -8.02 14.84
C GLY A 23 33.52 -7.73 15.51
N GLY A 24 34.49 -8.62 15.27
CA GLY A 24 35.81 -8.53 15.87
C GLY A 24 36.53 -7.20 15.54
N PRO A 25 37.52 -6.78 16.33
CA PRO A 25 38.20 -5.49 16.17
C PRO A 25 38.72 -5.25 14.74
N GLU A 26 39.22 -6.30 14.08
CA GLU A 26 39.80 -6.23 12.73
C GLU A 26 38.77 -5.98 11.62
N GLU A 27 37.54 -6.46 11.75
CA GLU A 27 36.47 -6.26 10.76
C GLU A 27 35.92 -4.83 10.84
N LYS A 28 35.80 -4.30 12.07
CA LYS A 28 35.43 -2.90 12.34
C LYS A 28 36.47 -1.91 11.83
N GLU A 29 37.76 -2.28 11.86
CA GLU A 29 38.84 -1.44 11.30
C GLU A 29 38.89 -1.46 9.77
N ARG A 30 38.71 -2.63 9.13
CA ARG A 30 38.67 -2.73 7.67
C ARG A 30 37.50 -1.96 7.04
N MET A 31 36.36 -1.90 7.71
CA MET A 31 35.18 -1.18 7.22
C MET A 31 35.32 0.34 7.36
N LYS A 32 36.04 0.81 8.38
CA LYS A 32 36.31 2.25 8.61
C LYS A 32 37.30 2.86 7.62
N GLN A 33 38.25 2.08 7.08
CA GLN A 33 39.30 2.63 6.20
C GLN A 33 38.84 2.91 4.76
N ASN A 34 37.72 2.36 4.30
CA ASN A 34 37.31 2.43 2.89
C ASN A 34 36.24 3.48 2.54
N THR A 35 35.84 4.36 3.46
CA THR A 35 34.84 5.41 3.16
C THR A 35 35.35 6.80 3.49
N PRO A 36 35.96 7.54 2.53
CA PRO A 36 36.30 8.94 2.74
C PRO A 36 35.01 9.78 2.76
N GLY A 37 34.62 10.29 3.93
CA GLY A 37 33.61 11.34 4.09
C GLY A 37 32.14 10.93 4.00
N GLY A 38 31.82 9.64 3.91
CA GLY A 38 30.44 9.14 3.96
C GLY A 38 30.17 8.45 5.28
N GLU A 39 29.25 8.97 6.09
CA GLU A 39 28.67 8.17 7.15
C GLU A 39 28.08 6.90 6.54
N ALA A 40 28.42 5.73 7.09
CA ALA A 40 27.82 4.48 6.65
C ALA A 40 26.29 4.60 6.86
N PHE A 41 25.52 4.53 5.77
CA PHE A 41 24.06 4.57 5.85
C PHE A 41 23.58 3.35 6.63
N ASP A 42 23.05 3.57 7.84
CA ASP A 42 22.39 2.54 8.64
C ASP A 42 20.91 2.49 8.24
N PRO A 43 20.45 1.43 7.54
CA PRO A 43 19.06 1.30 7.14
C PRO A 43 18.10 1.11 8.32
N ALA A 44 18.60 0.71 9.49
CA ALA A 44 17.81 0.48 10.71
C ALA A 44 17.67 1.75 11.56
N ALA A 45 18.49 2.78 11.32
CA ALA A 45 18.36 4.05 12.01
C ALA A 45 17.05 4.76 11.62
N PRO A 46 16.36 5.42 12.57
CA PRO A 46 15.17 6.19 12.24
C PRO A 46 15.53 7.34 11.30
N PRO A 47 14.66 7.68 10.33
CA PRO A 47 14.93 8.76 9.41
C PRO A 47 15.11 10.11 10.15
N PRO A 48 15.92 11.03 9.62
CA PRO A 48 16.22 12.32 10.27
C PRO A 48 15.06 13.33 10.20
N PHE A 49 13.82 12.87 9.96
CA PHE A 49 12.60 13.68 9.85
C PHE A 49 11.42 12.95 10.47
N ARG A 50 10.43 13.70 10.93
CA ARG A 50 9.16 13.18 11.46
C ARG A 50 8.11 13.14 10.35
N ILE A 51 7.09 12.30 10.51
CA ILE A 51 5.91 12.31 9.63
C ILE A 51 5.23 13.70 9.59
N ALA A 52 5.31 14.47 10.66
CA ALA A 52 4.79 15.83 10.70
C ALA A 52 5.50 16.76 9.69
N ASP A 53 6.82 16.60 9.53
CA ASP A 53 7.62 17.42 8.61
C ASP A 53 7.25 17.10 7.16
N ILE A 54 7.02 15.82 6.84
CA ILE A 54 6.51 15.39 5.53
C ILE A 54 5.13 16.00 5.27
N ARG A 55 4.21 15.95 6.24
CA ARG A 55 2.86 16.51 6.08
C ARG A 55 2.87 18.01 5.88
N ALA A 56 3.77 18.73 6.56
CA ALA A 56 3.95 20.17 6.43
C ALA A 56 4.52 20.58 5.07
N ALA A 57 5.32 19.71 4.43
CA ALA A 57 5.86 19.94 3.09
C ALA A 57 4.80 19.84 1.97
N ILE A 58 3.64 19.22 2.24
CA ILE A 58 2.59 19.01 1.24
C ILE A 58 1.68 20.25 1.14
N PRO A 59 1.49 20.82 -0.06
CA PRO A 59 0.64 22.01 -0.24
C PRO A 59 -0.77 21.85 0.32
N ALA A 60 -1.33 22.93 0.88
CA ALA A 60 -2.66 22.94 1.50
C ALA A 60 -3.78 22.42 0.56
N HIS A 61 -3.70 22.73 -0.73
CA HIS A 61 -4.70 22.32 -1.71
C HIS A 61 -4.74 20.80 -1.96
N CYS A 62 -3.65 20.07 -1.67
CA CYS A 62 -3.62 18.61 -1.79
C CYS A 62 -4.46 17.90 -0.72
N TRP A 63 -4.84 18.61 0.35
CA TRP A 63 -5.68 18.08 1.42
C TRP A 63 -7.17 18.31 1.20
N VAL A 64 -7.54 19.12 0.21
CA VAL A 64 -8.93 19.42 -0.12
C VAL A 64 -9.49 18.29 -0.99
N LYS A 65 -10.50 17.59 -0.47
CA LYS A 65 -11.22 16.55 -1.22
C LYS A 65 -12.41 17.18 -1.91
N ASP A 66 -12.57 16.88 -3.19
CA ASP A 66 -13.70 17.34 -3.98
C ASP A 66 -14.60 16.15 -4.34
N PRO A 67 -15.73 15.95 -3.64
CA PRO A 67 -16.64 14.84 -3.91
C PRO A 67 -17.21 14.86 -5.33
N TRP A 68 -17.40 16.03 -5.94
CA TRP A 68 -17.93 16.11 -7.30
C TRP A 68 -16.94 15.58 -8.32
N ARG A 69 -15.67 15.92 -8.14
CA ARG A 69 -14.59 15.34 -8.93
C ARG A 69 -14.50 13.83 -8.70
N SER A 70 -14.57 13.36 -7.46
CA SER A 70 -14.58 11.93 -7.15
C SER A 70 -15.74 11.18 -7.82
N PHE A 71 -16.96 11.75 -7.79
CA PHE A 71 -18.12 11.18 -8.49
C PHE A 71 -17.99 11.22 -10.01
N SER A 72 -17.33 12.22 -10.59
CA SER A 72 -17.10 12.25 -12.03
C SER A 72 -16.28 11.04 -12.51
N TYR A 73 -15.30 10.59 -11.73
CA TYR A 73 -14.54 9.36 -12.02
C TYR A 73 -15.41 8.11 -11.89
N VAL A 74 -16.31 8.05 -10.89
CA VAL A 74 -17.27 6.94 -10.78
C VAL A 74 -18.16 6.85 -12.02
N VAL A 75 -18.71 7.99 -12.47
CA VAL A 75 -19.57 8.04 -13.66
C VAL A 75 -18.79 7.63 -14.91
N GLN A 76 -17.56 8.13 -15.06
CA GLN A 76 -16.68 7.78 -16.17
C GLN A 76 -16.39 6.28 -16.23
N ASP A 77 -16.01 5.67 -15.11
CA ASP A 77 -15.66 4.25 -15.05
C ASP A 77 -16.89 3.36 -15.29
N VAL A 78 -18.03 3.69 -14.69
CA VAL A 78 -19.30 2.97 -14.93
C VAL A 78 -19.73 3.09 -16.39
N ALA A 79 -19.63 4.28 -16.99
CA ALA A 79 -19.96 4.47 -18.40
C ALA A 79 -19.04 3.66 -19.32
N ALA A 80 -17.74 3.60 -19.02
CA ALA A 80 -16.78 2.79 -19.76
C ALA A 80 -17.07 1.28 -19.63
N VAL A 81 -17.40 0.81 -18.43
CA VAL A 81 -17.79 -0.58 -18.18
C VAL A 81 -19.04 -0.95 -18.97
N VAL A 82 -20.10 -0.14 -18.88
CA VAL A 82 -21.35 -0.37 -19.60
C VAL A 82 -21.12 -0.32 -21.12
N GLY A 83 -20.28 0.61 -21.59
CA GLY A 83 -19.90 0.73 -22.99
C GLY A 83 -19.17 -0.50 -23.52
N LEU A 84 -18.20 -1.05 -22.76
CA LEU A 84 -17.51 -2.28 -23.15
C LEU A 84 -18.43 -3.50 -23.12
N ILE A 85 -19.34 -3.59 -22.14
CA ILE A 85 -20.35 -4.66 -22.11
C ILE A 85 -21.26 -4.58 -23.34
N ALA A 86 -21.74 -3.38 -23.69
CA ALA A 86 -22.55 -3.19 -24.89
C ALA A 86 -21.78 -3.55 -26.17
N ALA A 87 -20.50 -3.19 -26.26
CA ALA A 87 -19.63 -3.60 -27.37
C ALA A 87 -19.47 -5.12 -27.44
N ALA A 88 -19.26 -5.80 -26.30
CA ALA A 88 -19.15 -7.25 -26.25
C ALA A 88 -20.44 -7.98 -26.69
N VAL A 89 -21.61 -7.42 -26.39
CA VAL A 89 -22.89 -7.94 -26.86
C VAL A 89 -23.09 -7.70 -28.36
N TYR A 90 -22.60 -6.58 -28.89
CA TYR A 90 -22.76 -6.21 -30.30
C TYR A 90 -21.78 -6.93 -31.24
N PHE A 91 -20.52 -7.10 -30.82
CA PHE A 91 -19.48 -7.71 -31.65
C PHE A 91 -19.49 -9.24 -31.52
N ASP A 92 -19.97 -9.92 -32.55
CA ASP A 92 -19.90 -11.38 -32.67
C ASP A 92 -18.57 -11.84 -33.29
N SER A 93 -17.47 -11.65 -32.57
CA SER A 93 -16.13 -12.02 -33.03
C SER A 93 -15.27 -12.62 -31.93
N TRP A 94 -14.69 -13.80 -32.20
CA TRP A 94 -13.76 -14.45 -31.27
C TRP A 94 -12.53 -13.58 -30.96
N ALA A 95 -12.06 -12.80 -31.94
CA ALA A 95 -10.90 -11.93 -31.79
C ALA A 95 -11.15 -10.73 -30.86
N PHE A 96 -12.41 -10.38 -30.60
CA PHE A 96 -12.77 -9.28 -29.69
C PHE A 96 -12.56 -9.67 -28.21
N TRP A 97 -12.76 -10.95 -27.86
CA TRP A 97 -12.75 -11.39 -26.46
C TRP A 97 -11.44 -11.14 -25.70
N PRO A 98 -10.25 -11.41 -26.26
CA PRO A 98 -9.00 -11.09 -25.57
C PRO A 98 -8.86 -9.59 -25.26
N VAL A 99 -9.28 -8.72 -26.20
CA VAL A 99 -9.26 -7.26 -26.00
C VAL A 99 -10.25 -6.86 -24.92
N TYR A 100 -11.46 -7.41 -24.96
CA TYR A 100 -12.49 -7.18 -23.96
C TYR A 100 -12.03 -7.62 -22.56
N TRP A 101 -11.46 -8.81 -22.39
CA TRP A 101 -11.03 -9.28 -21.07
C TRP A 101 -9.98 -8.37 -20.45
N VAL A 102 -8.97 -7.95 -21.22
CA VAL A 102 -7.92 -7.04 -20.74
C VAL A 102 -8.52 -5.68 -20.40
N ALA A 103 -9.34 -5.11 -21.28
CA ALA A 103 -9.93 -3.80 -21.07
C ALA A 103 -10.92 -3.79 -19.90
N GLN A 104 -11.85 -4.75 -19.86
CA GLN A 104 -12.87 -4.89 -18.83
C GLN A 104 -12.25 -5.19 -17.45
N GLY A 105 -11.25 -6.07 -17.40
CA GLY A 105 -10.51 -6.35 -16.17
C GLY A 105 -9.81 -5.11 -15.63
N THR A 106 -9.21 -4.30 -16.52
CA THR A 106 -8.60 -3.02 -16.14
C THR A 106 -9.63 -2.02 -15.59
N LEU A 107 -10.83 -1.95 -16.18
CA LEU A 107 -11.89 -1.07 -15.67
C LEU A 107 -12.46 -1.54 -14.32
N PHE A 108 -12.55 -2.85 -14.08
CA PHE A 108 -12.92 -3.35 -12.75
C PHE A 108 -11.85 -3.05 -11.70
N TRP A 109 -10.56 -3.02 -12.09
CA TRP A 109 -9.51 -2.51 -11.22
C TRP A 109 -9.68 -1.02 -10.92
N ALA A 110 -10.12 -0.20 -11.89
CA ALA A 110 -10.41 1.22 -11.65
C ALA A 110 -11.54 1.39 -10.61
N ILE A 111 -12.62 0.60 -10.71
CA ILE A 111 -13.69 0.55 -9.70
C ILE A 111 -13.14 0.12 -8.33
N PHE A 112 -12.25 -0.87 -8.28
CA PHE A 112 -11.59 -1.30 -7.05
C PHE A 112 -10.82 -0.15 -6.40
N VAL A 113 -10.06 0.62 -7.19
CA VAL A 113 -9.28 1.79 -6.71
C VAL A 113 -10.21 2.88 -6.14
N LEU A 114 -11.34 3.18 -6.77
CA LEU A 114 -12.29 4.15 -6.25
C LEU A 114 -12.92 3.70 -4.91
N GLY A 115 -13.27 2.41 -4.79
CA GLY A 115 -13.72 1.85 -3.51
C GLY A 115 -12.61 1.80 -2.44
N HIS A 116 -11.35 1.58 -2.86
CA HIS A 116 -10.17 1.67 -2.00
C HIS A 116 -10.00 3.09 -1.44
N ASP A 117 -10.15 4.11 -2.28
CA ASP A 117 -10.08 5.52 -1.89
C ASP A 117 -11.21 5.91 -0.92
N CYS A 118 -12.39 5.31 -1.07
CA CYS A 118 -13.44 5.38 -0.05
C CYS A 118 -12.99 4.75 1.27
N GLY A 119 -12.33 3.60 1.23
CA GLY A 119 -11.79 2.91 2.40
C GLY A 119 -10.74 3.73 3.16
N HIS A 120 -9.93 4.52 2.45
CA HIS A 120 -8.98 5.48 3.02
C HIS A 120 -9.61 6.81 3.44
N GLY A 121 -10.84 7.08 2.99
CA GLY A 121 -11.50 8.36 3.19
C GLY A 121 -10.89 9.51 2.38
N SER A 122 -10.15 9.22 1.31
CA SER A 122 -9.66 10.20 0.34
C SER A 122 -10.73 10.58 -0.69
N PHE A 123 -11.78 9.77 -0.85
CA PHE A 123 -12.90 10.06 -1.76
C PHE A 123 -13.71 11.30 -1.36
N SER A 124 -13.99 11.47 -0.06
CA SER A 124 -14.69 12.64 0.49
C SER A 124 -14.36 12.85 1.97
N ASP A 125 -14.70 14.03 2.52
CA ASP A 125 -14.59 14.28 3.97
C ASP A 125 -15.73 13.68 4.80
N ASN A 126 -16.77 13.15 4.16
CA ASN A 126 -17.90 12.52 4.84
C ASN A 126 -17.68 11.00 4.98
N PRO A 127 -17.47 10.46 6.20
CA PRO A 127 -17.24 9.04 6.38
C PRO A 127 -18.44 8.16 6.03
N VAL A 128 -19.67 8.68 6.19
CA VAL A 128 -20.89 7.95 5.78
C VAL A 128 -20.95 7.83 4.26
N LEU A 129 -20.68 8.93 3.55
CA LEU A 129 -20.64 8.94 2.08
C LEU A 129 -19.62 7.93 1.56
N ASN A 130 -18.40 7.94 2.10
CA ASN A 130 -17.36 6.98 1.76
C ASN A 130 -17.81 5.54 2.02
N ASN A 131 -18.51 5.29 3.14
CA ASN A 131 -18.99 3.94 3.44
C ASN A 131 -20.05 3.46 2.48
N VAL A 132 -21.00 4.32 2.11
CA VAL A 132 -22.07 3.99 1.16
C VAL A 132 -21.48 3.75 -0.23
N VAL A 133 -20.70 4.70 -0.75
CA VAL A 133 -20.12 4.60 -2.09
C VAL A 133 -19.15 3.43 -2.18
N GLY A 134 -18.24 3.30 -1.22
CA GLY A 134 -17.29 2.20 -1.17
C GLY A 134 -17.98 0.83 -1.12
N HIS A 135 -19.08 0.71 -0.36
CA HIS A 135 -19.87 -0.52 -0.31
C HIS A 135 -20.48 -0.87 -1.67
N PHE A 136 -21.06 0.09 -2.38
CA PHE A 136 -21.62 -0.15 -3.72
C PHE A 136 -20.55 -0.50 -4.75
N LEU A 137 -19.45 0.27 -4.80
CA LEU A 137 -18.36 0.04 -5.76
C LEU A 137 -17.73 -1.33 -5.57
N HIS A 138 -17.33 -1.68 -4.35
CA HIS A 138 -16.70 -2.98 -4.08
C HIS A 138 -17.68 -4.15 -4.22
N SER A 139 -18.95 -3.99 -3.82
CA SER A 139 -19.95 -5.05 -4.02
C SER A 139 -20.19 -5.35 -5.51
N SER A 140 -20.13 -4.33 -6.38
CA SER A 140 -20.30 -4.52 -7.83
C SER A 140 -19.23 -5.42 -8.48
N ILE A 141 -18.06 -5.54 -7.83
CA ILE A 141 -16.95 -6.40 -8.24
C ILE A 141 -16.69 -7.55 -7.24
N LEU A 142 -17.69 -7.89 -6.42
CA LEU A 142 -17.67 -9.01 -5.47
C LEU A 142 -16.59 -8.90 -4.37
N VAL A 143 -16.18 -7.67 -4.03
CA VAL A 143 -15.27 -7.40 -2.92
C VAL A 143 -16.07 -7.04 -1.66
N PRO A 144 -15.89 -7.72 -0.52
CA PRO A 144 -16.62 -7.42 0.72
C PRO A 144 -16.04 -6.15 1.39
N TYR A 145 -16.58 -4.99 1.04
CA TYR A 145 -16.04 -3.67 1.41
C TYR A 145 -15.62 -3.52 2.88
N HIS A 146 -16.48 -3.89 3.82
CA HIS A 146 -16.18 -3.67 5.25
C HIS A 146 -15.05 -4.57 5.76
N GLY A 147 -15.03 -5.84 5.36
CA GLY A 147 -13.94 -6.75 5.71
C GLY A 147 -12.64 -6.29 5.09
N TRP A 148 -12.68 -6.01 3.78
CA TRP A 148 -11.53 -5.51 3.03
C TRP A 148 -10.98 -4.21 3.61
N ARG A 149 -11.83 -3.22 3.94
CA ARG A 149 -11.38 -1.93 4.51
C ARG A 149 -10.65 -2.11 5.84
N ILE A 150 -11.09 -3.06 6.67
CA ILE A 150 -10.47 -3.33 7.98
C ILE A 150 -9.10 -3.98 7.77
N SER A 151 -9.02 -5.08 7.01
CA SER A 151 -7.75 -5.76 6.73
C SER A 151 -6.78 -4.83 6.01
N HIS A 152 -7.24 -4.10 5.00
CA HIS A 152 -6.42 -3.16 4.24
C HIS A 152 -5.82 -2.04 5.09
N LYS A 153 -6.56 -1.56 6.10
CA LYS A 153 -6.03 -0.60 7.07
C LYS A 153 -4.91 -1.24 7.90
N THR A 154 -5.08 -2.48 8.37
CA THR A 154 -4.06 -3.24 9.09
C THR A 154 -2.81 -3.42 8.22
N HIS A 155 -2.98 -3.85 6.97
CA HIS A 155 -1.91 -3.98 6.00
C HIS A 155 -1.09 -2.69 5.87
N HIS A 156 -1.72 -1.54 5.66
CA HIS A 156 -0.99 -0.27 5.55
C HIS A 156 -0.32 0.20 6.84
N GLN A 157 -0.83 -0.20 8.01
CA GLN A 157 -0.20 0.13 9.29
C GLN A 157 1.04 -0.73 9.57
N ASN A 158 1.06 -1.96 9.06
CA ASN A 158 2.07 -2.95 9.36
C ASN A 158 2.91 -3.39 8.15
N HIS A 159 2.80 -2.68 7.01
CA HIS A 159 3.44 -3.11 5.78
C HIS A 159 4.95 -3.23 5.94
N GLY A 160 5.50 -4.41 5.68
CA GLY A 160 6.92 -4.71 5.87
C GLY A 160 7.34 -4.98 7.32
N HIS A 161 6.39 -5.12 8.24
CA HIS A 161 6.67 -5.49 9.63
C HIS A 161 6.75 -7.01 9.79
N VAL A 162 7.94 -7.53 10.11
CA VAL A 162 8.23 -8.97 10.23
C VAL A 162 7.19 -9.76 11.03
N GLU A 163 6.72 -9.21 12.15
CA GLU A 163 5.79 -9.90 13.06
C GLU A 163 4.30 -9.58 12.83
N ASN A 164 3.99 -8.43 12.22
CA ASN A 164 2.63 -7.84 12.25
C ASN A 164 2.04 -7.63 10.85
N ASP A 165 2.82 -7.86 9.79
CA ASP A 165 2.32 -7.87 8.42
C ASP A 165 1.46 -9.13 8.23
N GLU A 166 0.22 -8.94 7.78
CA GLU A 166 -0.73 -10.03 7.55
C GLU A 166 -0.42 -10.86 6.28
N SER A 167 0.43 -10.34 5.39
CA SER A 167 0.70 -10.92 4.07
C SER A 167 2.11 -11.49 3.92
N TRP A 168 3.06 -11.01 4.75
CA TRP A 168 4.45 -11.40 4.67
C TRP A 168 4.98 -11.83 6.03
N VAL A 169 5.27 -13.13 6.16
CA VAL A 169 5.81 -13.74 7.38
C VAL A 169 7.20 -14.29 7.08
N PRO A 170 8.24 -13.44 7.04
CA PRO A 170 9.59 -13.89 6.74
C PRO A 170 10.09 -14.79 7.88
N LEU A 171 11.03 -15.68 7.55
CA LEU A 171 11.70 -16.49 8.57
C LEU A 171 12.39 -15.54 9.58
N PRO A 172 12.08 -15.64 10.88
CA PRO A 172 12.80 -14.88 11.88
C PRO A 172 14.29 -15.20 11.84
N GLU A 173 15.15 -14.22 12.12
CA GLU A 173 16.61 -14.39 12.06
C GLU A 173 17.09 -15.61 12.87
N LYS A 174 16.49 -15.83 14.05
CA LYS A 174 16.78 -16.98 14.91
C LYS A 174 16.47 -18.33 14.25
N LEU A 175 15.46 -18.39 13.40
CA LEU A 175 15.12 -19.60 12.65
C LEU A 175 16.00 -19.73 11.41
N TYR A 176 16.27 -18.63 10.70
CA TYR A 176 17.18 -18.60 9.56
C TYR A 176 18.60 -19.09 9.95
N LYS A 177 19.15 -18.60 11.07
CA LYS A 177 20.47 -19.04 11.59
C LYS A 177 20.53 -20.51 12.00
N LYS A 178 19.39 -21.19 12.13
CA LYS A 178 19.31 -22.63 12.46
C LYS A 178 19.14 -23.51 11.21
N LEU A 179 18.99 -22.93 10.03
CA LEU A 179 18.94 -23.71 8.80
C LEU A 179 20.37 -24.14 8.46
N ASP A 180 20.59 -25.45 8.41
CA ASP A 180 21.86 -26.03 7.95
C ASP A 180 22.04 -25.68 6.47
N TYR A 181 22.98 -24.78 6.16
CA TYR A 181 23.43 -24.61 4.79
C TYR A 181 24.38 -25.76 4.44
N PRO A 182 24.20 -26.44 3.29
CA PRO A 182 25.19 -27.41 2.84
C PRO A 182 26.53 -26.67 2.66
N PRO A 183 27.64 -27.17 3.23
CA PRO A 183 28.94 -26.57 3.00
C PRO A 183 29.27 -26.71 1.51
N ASN A 184 29.40 -25.57 0.82
CA ASN A 184 29.97 -25.31 -0.50
C ASN A 184 30.12 -26.55 -1.42
N SER A 185 29.19 -26.71 -2.37
CA SER A 185 29.38 -27.57 -3.56
C SER A 185 30.41 -26.97 -4.52
#